data_AF-A0A518H540-F1
#
_entry.id   AF-A0A518H540-F1
#
_cell.length_a   1.000
_cell.length_b   1.000
_cell.length_c   1.000
_cell.angle_alpha   90.00
_cell.angle_beta   90.00
_cell.angle_gamma   90.00
#
_symmetry.space_group_name_H-M   'P 1'
#
loop_
_entity.id
_entity.type
_entity.pdbx_description
1 polymer ?
#
loop_
_entity_poly.entity_id
_entity_poly.type
_entity_poly.pdbx_seq_one_letter_code
_entity_poly.pdbx_strand_id
1 'polypeptide(L)' 'MTTQMTDTTLWQRNLASLIRSGLFERAEVVEYRGLHAVVGIYRDGTPSAPLAKYADRRRADDALDMVLRMADISAPVELN' A
#
# COMPACT_ATOMS: atom_id res chain seq x y z
N MET A 1 -13.05 1.27 23.31
CA MET A 1 -13.68 1.65 22.03
C MET A 1 -12.88 1.02 20.92
N THR A 2 -13.45 0.06 20.19
CA THR A 2 -12.83 -0.53 19.00
C THR A 2 -12.93 0.49 17.88
N THR A 3 -11.82 1.19 17.62
CA THR A 3 -11.69 2.20 16.58
C THR A 3 -12.14 1.61 15.26
N GLN A 4 -13.18 2.20 14.64
CA GLN A 4 -13.50 1.96 13.23
C GLN A 4 -12.30 2.43 12.40
N MET A 5 -11.33 1.54 12.19
CA MET A 5 -10.30 1.75 11.21
C MET A 5 -11.01 1.70 9.86
N THR A 6 -11.20 2.86 9.23
CA THR A 6 -11.63 2.94 7.84
C THR A 6 -10.79 1.96 7.04
N ASP A 7 -11.43 1.07 6.27
CA ASP A 7 -10.78 0.01 5.48
C ASP A 7 -9.54 0.52 4.72
N THR A 8 -9.58 1.78 4.28
CA THR A 8 -8.45 2.50 3.67
C THR A 8 -7.17 2.40 4.48
N THR A 9 -7.22 2.64 5.79
CA THR A 9 -6.04 2.62 6.65
C THR A 9 -5.58 1.19 6.93
N LEU A 10 -6.51 0.23 7.00
CA LEU A 10 -6.19 -1.17 7.29
C LEU A 10 -5.39 -1.80 6.14
N TRP A 11 -5.87 -1.67 4.90
CA TRP A 11 -5.15 -2.28 3.76
C TRP A 11 -3.77 -1.64 3.56
N GLN A 12 -3.62 -0.33 3.78
CA GLN A 12 -2.33 0.35 3.64
C GLN A 12 -1.33 -0.14 4.69
N ARG A 13 -1.75 -0.29 5.96
CA ARG A 13 -0.91 -0.85 7.04
C ARG A 13 -0.52 -2.29 6.77
N ASN A 14 -1.47 -3.09 6.27
CA ASN A 14 -1.21 -4.48 5.90
C ASN A 14 -0.18 -4.55 4.77
N LEU A 15 -0.35 -3.76 3.70
CA LEU A 15 0.59 -3.73 2.58
C LEU A 15 1.99 -3.31 3.03
N ALA A 16 2.10 -2.26 3.84
CA ALA A 16 3.38 -1.85 4.42
C ALA A 16 4.02 -2.95 5.28
N SER A 17 3.22 -3.67 6.08
CA SER A 17 3.72 -4.82 6.85
C SER A 17 4.22 -5.96 5.97
N LEU A 18 3.55 -6.24 4.85
CA LEU A 18 3.94 -7.28 3.91
C LEU A 18 5.20 -6.92 3.11
N ILE A 19 5.42 -5.64 2.84
CA ILE A 19 6.69 -5.14 2.30
C ILE A 19 7.81 -5.34 3.32
N ARG A 20 7.60 -4.92 4.57
CA ARG A 20 8.60 -5.08 5.65
C ARG A 20 8.92 -6.54 5.97
N SER A 21 7.96 -7.46 5.82
CA SER A 21 8.22 -8.89 6.00
C SER A 21 8.92 -9.53 4.80
N GLY A 22 9.12 -8.78 3.71
CA GLY A 22 9.76 -9.27 2.48
C GLY A 22 8.88 -10.14 1.61
N LEU A 23 7.56 -10.19 1.85
CA LEU A 23 6.62 -10.88 0.95
C LEU A 23 6.53 -10.13 -0.38
N PHE A 24 6.38 -8.81 -0.30
CA PHE A 24 6.47 -7.92 -1.44
C PHE A 24 7.80 -7.19 -1.41
N GLU A 25 8.41 -7.01 -2.58
CA GLU A 25 9.60 -6.18 -2.74
C GLU A 25 9.24 -4.70 -2.60
N ARG A 26 8.11 -4.29 -3.15
CA ARG A 26 7.60 -2.92 -3.14
C ARG A 26 6.10 -2.87 -3.41
N ALA A 27 5.52 -1.68 -3.35
CA ALA A 27 4.19 -1.41 -3.87
C ALA A 27 4.27 -0.51 -5.10
N GLU A 28 3.30 -0.64 -6.00
CA GLU A 28 3.18 0.19 -7.21
C GLU A 28 1.70 0.50 -7.52
N VAL A 29 1.48 1.51 -8.36
CA VAL A 29 0.18 1.76 -8.99
C VAL A 29 0.20 1.29 -10.44
N VAL A 30 -0.66 0.31 -10.73
CA VAL A 30 -0.82 -0.29 -12.06
C VAL A 30 -2.19 0.05 -12.65
N GLU A 31 -2.31 0.02 -13.97
CA GLU A 31 -3.63 0.09 -14.61
C GLU A 31 -4.37 -1.25 -14.47
N TYR A 32 -5.63 -1.18 -14.08
CA TYR A 32 -6.51 -2.33 -13.93
C TYR A 32 -7.90 -2.00 -14.45
N ARG A 33 -8.21 -2.44 -15.68
CA ARG A 33 -9.52 -2.26 -16.33
C ARG A 33 -10.00 -0.81 -16.33
N GLY A 34 -9.12 0.13 -16.68
CA GLY A 34 -9.43 1.57 -16.73
C GLY A 34 -9.44 2.27 -15.36
N LEU A 35 -8.97 1.59 -14.30
CA LEU A 35 -8.75 2.17 -12.98
C LEU A 35 -7.27 2.10 -12.62
N HIS A 36 -6.89 2.90 -11.61
CA HIS A 36 -5.55 2.91 -11.03
C HIS A 36 -5.56 2.08 -9.75
N ALA A 37 -4.86 0.95 -9.77
CA ALA A 37 -4.86 -0.02 -8.68
C ALA A 37 -3.53 -0.01 -7.94
N VAL A 38 -3.59 0.02 -6.60
CA VAL A 38 -2.41 -0.19 -5.76
C VAL A 38 -2.23 -1.69 -5.55
N VAL A 39 -1.03 -2.18 -5.87
CA VAL A 39 -0.63 -3.59 -5.77
C VAL A 39 0.69 -3.73 -5.02
N GLY A 40 0.90 -4.90 -4.42
CA GLY A 40 2.24 -5.34 -4.02
C GLY A 40 2.94 -5.99 -5.21
N ILE A 41 4.24 -5.79 -5.34
CA ILE A 41 5.09 -6.40 -6.37
C ILE A 41 5.94 -7.47 -5.70
N TYR A 42 5.83 -8.71 -6.17
CA TYR A 42 6.68 -9.80 -5.71
C TYR A 42 8.10 -9.64 -6.28
N ARG A 43 9.07 -10.38 -5.72
CA ARG A 43 10.48 -10.33 -6.16
C ARG A 43 10.68 -10.73 -7.63
N ASP A 44 9.77 -11.55 -8.17
CA ASP A 44 9.79 -11.93 -9.59
C ASP A 44 9.19 -10.84 -10.51
N GLY A 45 8.80 -9.70 -9.95
CA GLY A 45 8.19 -8.57 -10.66
C GLY A 45 6.69 -8.74 -10.93
N THR A 46 6.08 -9.85 -10.52
CA THR A 46 4.64 -10.06 -10.74
C THR A 46 3.81 -9.21 -9.77
N PRO A 47 2.71 -8.59 -10.23
CA PRO A 47 1.83 -7.83 -9.36
C PRO A 47 0.85 -8.75 -8.62
N SER A 48 0.54 -8.39 -7.38
CA SER A 48 -0.53 -9.00 -6.61
C SER A 48 -1.91 -8.67 -7.17
N ALA A 49 -2.95 -9.28 -6.60
CA ALA A 49 -4.31 -8.75 -6.77
C ALA A 49 -4.39 -7.28 -6.29
N PRO A 50 -5.25 -6.44 -6.92
CA PRO A 50 -5.50 -5.08 -6.47
C PRO A 50 -5.96 -5.01 -5.02
N LEU A 51 -5.24 -4.24 -4.18
CA LEU A 51 -5.65 -3.99 -2.79
C LEU A 51 -6.60 -2.79 -2.69
N ALA A 52 -6.40 -1.78 -3.52
CA ALA A 52 -7.28 -0.62 -3.66
C ALA A 52 -7.34 -0.17 -5.11
N LYS A 53 -8.45 0.48 -5.49
CA LYS A 53 -8.70 0.97 -6.85
C LYS A 53 -9.22 2.39 -6.81
N TYR A 54 -8.73 3.21 -7.72
CA TYR A 54 -9.09 4.62 -7.83
C TYR A 54 -9.42 4.94 -9.28
N ALA A 55 -10.43 5.78 -9.48
CA ALA A 55 -10.70 6.36 -10.80
C ALA A 55 -9.61 7.39 -11.16
N ASP A 56 -9.15 8.16 -10.17
CA ASP A 56 -8.12 9.19 -10.33
C ASP A 56 -6.73 8.65 -9.98
N ARG A 57 -5.76 8.83 -10.89
CA ARG A 57 -4.37 8.43 -10.72
C ARG A 57 -3.71 9.09 -9.51
N ARG A 58 -3.95 10.39 -9.31
CA ARG A 58 -3.35 11.16 -8.22
C ARG A 58 -3.72 10.58 -6.86
N ARG A 59 -4.98 10.15 -6.71
CA ARG A 59 -5.45 9.52 -5.46
C ARG A 59 -4.80 8.16 -5.22
N ALA A 60 -4.47 7.42 -6.28
CA ALA A 60 -3.73 6.16 -6.16
C ALA A 60 -2.27 6.41 -5.78
N ASP A 61 -1.64 7.42 -6.37
CA ASP A 61 -0.26 7.81 -6.05
C ASP A 61 -0.16 8.33 -4.60
N ASP A 62 -1.11 9.16 -4.14
CA ASP A 62 -1.18 9.61 -2.73
C ASP A 62 -1.29 8.42 -1.76
N ALA A 63 -2.10 7.42 -2.12
CA ALA A 63 -2.27 6.22 -1.31
C ALA A 63 -1.01 5.33 -1.31
N LEU A 64 -0.29 5.26 -2.44
CA LEU A 64 0.99 4.57 -2.54
C LEU A 64 2.05 5.24 -1.68
N ASP A 65 2.15 6.58 -1.72
CA ASP A 65 3.09 7.34 -0.91
C ASP A 65 2.90 7.08 0.59
N MET A 66 1.65 6.99 1.06
CA MET A 66 1.35 6.62 2.45
C MET A 66 1.87 5.21 2.80
N VAL A 67 1.69 4.24 1.90
CA VAL A 67 2.21 2.87 2.10
C VAL A 67 3.73 2.87 2.17
N LEU A 68 4.40 3.57 1.25
CA LEU A 68 5.85 3.64 1.20
C LEU A 68 6.42 4.30 2.47
N ARG A 69 5.81 5.39 2.95
CA ARG A 69 6.20 6.03 4.22
C ARG A 69 6.03 5.12 5.43
N MET A 70 5.02 4.26 5.45
CA MET A 70 4.82 3.29 6.53
C MET A 70 5.75 2.07 6.43
N ALA A 71 6.15 1.71 5.21
CA ALA A 71 7.06 0.60 4.95
C ALA A 71 8.51 0.97 5.26
N ASP A 72 8.89 2.25 5.13
CA ASP A 72 10.20 2.74 5.52
C ASP A 72 10.43 2.56 7.04
N ILE A 73 11.44 1.77 7.36
CA ILE A 73 11.83 1.42 8.73
C ILE A 73 12.58 2.59 9.40
N SER A 74 13.06 3.56 8.61
CA SER A 74 13.83 4.71 9.08
C SER A 74 12.96 5.84 9.64
N ALA A 75 11.65 5.79 9.44
CA ALA A 75 10.74 6.74 10.07
C ALA A 75 10.66 6.41 11.57
N PRO A 76 11.10 7.30 12.48
CA PRO A 76 10.91 7.08 13.89
C PRO A 76 9.41 6.99 14.13
N VAL A 77 8.95 5.82 14.54
CA VAL A 77 7.73 5.73 15.35
C VAL A 77 8.02 6.66 16.51
N GLU A 78 7.39 7.85 16.54
CA GLU A 78 7.29 8.62 17.77
C GLU A 78 6.68 7.65 18.79
N LEU A 79 7.56 7.09 19.64
CA LEU A 79 7.16 6.40 20.85
C LEU A 79 6.44 7.45 21.70
N ASN A 80 5.15 7.24 21.90
CA ASN A 80 4.36 7.95 22.89
C ASN A 80 5.04 7.96 24.27
#